data_AF-A0ABD5T0Q8-F1
#
_entry.id   AF-A0ABD5T0Q8-F1
#
_cell.length_a   1.000
_cell.length_b   1.000
_cell.length_c   1.000
_cell.angle_alpha   90.00
_cell.angle_beta   90.00
_cell.angle_gamma   90.00
#
_symmetry.space_group_name_H-M   'P 1'
#
loop_
_entity.id
_entity.type
_entity.pdbx_description
1 polymer ?
#
loop_
_entity_poly.entity_id
_entity_poly.type
_entity_poly.pdbx_seq_one_letter_code
_entity_poly.pdbx_strand_id
1 'polypeptide(L)'
;ARACDVSLSNREALAAMVDVAEATAANTSSMRQDTLSERRTEIDAINGYVVDRAAQAGLEVPTNRTLTTLVRTWERGCDLR
;
A
#
# COMPACT_ATOMS: atom_id res chain seq x y z
N ALA A 1 10.13 -7.86 2.07
CA ALA A 1 11.09 -7.68 3.17
C ALA A 1 12.14 -8.78 3.17
N ARG A 2 11.80 -10.01 3.60
CA ARG A 2 12.80 -11.10 3.69
C ARG A 2 13.46 -11.49 2.35
N ALA A 3 12.72 -11.48 1.25
CA ALA A 3 13.28 -11.67 -0.10
C ALA A 3 14.15 -10.49 -0.60
N CYS A 4 14.26 -9.43 0.18
CA CYS A 4 15.10 -8.25 -0.08
C CYS A 4 16.09 -8.05 1.07
N ASP A 5 16.48 -9.15 1.74
CA ASP A 5 17.45 -9.18 2.85
C ASP A 5 17.10 -8.33 4.08
N VAL A 6 15.83 -7.92 4.21
CA VAL A 6 15.33 -7.24 5.41
C VAL A 6 14.75 -8.29 6.37
N SER A 7 15.43 -8.48 7.50
CA SER A 7 14.94 -9.32 8.60
C SER A 7 13.79 -8.61 9.32
N LEU A 8 12.56 -8.98 8.95
CA LEU A 8 11.33 -8.49 9.56
C LEU A 8 10.38 -9.67 9.72
N SER A 9 10.00 -9.99 10.96
CA SER A 9 8.97 -10.99 11.22
C SER A 9 7.58 -10.41 10.99
N ASN A 10 6.61 -11.29 10.69
CA ASN A 10 5.22 -10.85 10.54
C ASN A 10 4.65 -10.30 11.86
N ARG A 11 5.12 -10.80 13.01
CA ARG A 11 4.69 -10.32 14.33
C ARG A 11 5.14 -8.88 14.57
N GLU A 12 6.40 -8.57 14.27
CA GLU A 12 6.95 -7.21 14.40
C GLU A 12 6.25 -6.25 13.43
N ALA A 13 6.06 -6.67 12.18
CA ALA A 13 5.34 -5.87 11.19
C ALA A 13 3.89 -5.57 11.63
N LEU A 14 3.19 -6.56 12.17
CA LEU A 14 1.82 -6.40 12.65
C LEU A 14 1.74 -5.49 13.87
N ALA A 15 2.63 -5.69 14.85
CA ALA A 15 2.69 -4.84 16.05
C ALA A 15 2.91 -3.37 15.67
N ALA A 16 3.93 -3.10 14.83
CA ALA A 16 4.20 -1.74 14.35
C ALA A 16 3.01 -1.14 13.56
N MET A 17 2.30 -1.95 12.76
CA MET A 17 1.10 -1.49 12.04
C MET A 17 -0.01 -1.07 13.01
N VAL A 18 -0.26 -1.88 14.06
CA VAL A 18 -1.27 -1.58 15.09
C VAL A 18 -0.88 -0.33 15.86
N ASP A 19 0.37 -0.22 16.31
CA ASP A 19 0.87 0.95 17.05
C ASP A 19 0.67 2.25 16.24
N VAL A 20 1.00 2.24 14.95
CA VAL A 20 0.78 3.40 14.07
C VAL A 20 -0.70 3.70 13.91
N ALA A 21 -1.54 2.68 13.71
CA ALA A 21 -2.99 2.87 13.57
C ALA A 21 -3.61 3.48 14.83
N GLU A 22 -3.21 3.02 16.02
CA GLU A 22 -3.67 3.56 17.30
C GLU A 22 -3.16 4.98 17.54
N ALA A 23 -1.85 5.21 17.35
CA ALA A 23 -1.24 6.52 17.54
C ALA A 23 -1.77 7.60 16.58
N THR A 24 -2.29 7.19 15.42
CA THR A 24 -2.83 8.08 14.39
C THR A 24 -4.34 7.95 14.20
N ALA A 25 -5.06 7.39 15.18
CA ALA A 25 -6.50 7.11 15.07
C ALA A 25 -7.36 8.35 14.73
N ALA A 26 -6.96 9.54 15.17
CA ALA A 26 -7.66 10.80 14.87
C ALA A 26 -7.25 11.42 13.51
N ASN A 27 -6.22 10.88 12.85
CA ASN A 27 -5.68 11.44 11.62
C ASN A 27 -6.42 10.91 10.39
N THR A 28 -6.30 11.64 9.28
CA THR A 28 -6.65 11.12 7.95
C THR A 28 -5.37 10.81 7.20
N SER A 29 -5.20 9.58 6.71
CA SER A 29 -4.03 9.19 5.92
C SER A 29 -3.90 10.00 4.63
N SER A 30 -2.69 10.21 4.14
CA SER A 30 -2.43 10.98 2.90
C SER A 30 -3.25 10.46 1.72
N MET A 31 -3.17 9.16 1.43
CA MET A 31 -3.98 8.55 0.36
C MET A 31 -5.48 8.75 0.57
N ARG A 32 -5.99 8.78 1.81
CA ARG A 32 -7.41 9.11 2.05
C ARG A 32 -7.70 10.59 1.73
N GLN A 33 -6.81 11.51 2.08
CA GLN A 33 -6.95 12.93 1.69
C GLN A 33 -6.93 13.10 0.17
N ASP A 34 -6.07 12.37 -0.53
CA ASP A 34 -6.02 12.36 -1.99
C ASP A 34 -7.34 11.86 -2.59
N THR A 35 -7.89 10.76 -2.04
CA THR A 35 -9.19 10.26 -2.51
C THR A 35 -10.34 11.24 -2.30
N LEU A 36 -10.37 11.92 -1.15
CA LEU A 36 -11.39 12.94 -0.84
C LEU A 36 -11.23 14.21 -1.69
N SER A 37 -10.03 14.48 -2.16
CA SER A 37 -9.71 15.65 -2.98
C SER A 37 -9.65 15.35 -4.48
N GLU A 38 -10.00 14.13 -4.88
CA GLU A 38 -9.85 13.62 -6.25
C GLU A 38 -8.46 13.93 -6.84
N ARG A 39 -7.42 13.61 -6.07
CA ARG A 39 -6.02 13.72 -6.50
C ARG A 39 -5.44 12.33 -6.70
N ARG A 40 -4.45 12.26 -7.59
CA ARG A 40 -3.67 11.05 -7.79
C ARG A 40 -2.99 10.63 -6.49
N THR A 41 -3.06 9.36 -6.18
CA THR A 41 -2.48 8.75 -4.98
C THR A 41 -1.06 8.25 -5.24
N GLU A 42 -0.36 7.89 -4.17
CA GLU A 42 0.94 7.22 -4.25
C GLU A 42 0.84 5.68 -4.36
N ILE A 43 -0.32 5.13 -4.77
CA ILE A 43 -0.56 3.66 -4.79
C ILE A 43 0.52 2.88 -5.54
N ASP A 44 1.02 3.42 -6.65
CA ASP A 44 2.08 2.82 -7.46
C ASP A 44 3.41 2.74 -6.72
N ALA A 45 3.74 3.79 -5.97
CA ALA A 45 4.99 3.86 -5.21
C ALA A 45 4.96 2.99 -3.95
N ILE A 46 3.77 2.74 -3.38
CA ILE A 46 3.61 1.97 -2.14
C ILE A 46 3.29 0.51 -2.44
N ASN A 47 2.05 0.20 -2.83
CA ASN A 47 1.61 -1.17 -3.05
C ASN A 47 2.06 -1.71 -4.41
N GLY A 48 2.09 -0.85 -5.44
CA GLY A 48 2.62 -1.19 -6.77
C GLY A 48 4.09 -1.63 -6.69
N TYR A 49 4.91 -0.90 -5.93
CA TYR A 49 6.30 -1.28 -5.68
C TYR A 49 6.43 -2.66 -5.03
N VAL A 50 5.56 -3.00 -4.06
CA VAL A 50 5.56 -4.35 -3.45
C VAL A 50 5.20 -5.43 -4.49
N VAL A 51 4.21 -5.16 -5.36
CA VAL A 51 3.83 -6.08 -6.44
C VAL A 51 5.01 -6.31 -7.40
N ASP A 52 5.70 -5.24 -7.80
CA ASP A 52 6.83 -5.32 -8.73
C ASP A 52 8.02 -6.07 -8.12
N ARG A 53 8.35 -5.78 -6.85
CA ARG A 53 9.40 -6.52 -6.12
C ARG A 53 9.06 -7.99 -5.95
N ALA A 54 7.80 -8.30 -5.62
CA ALA A 54 7.37 -9.68 -5.47
C ALA A 54 7.46 -10.45 -6.79
N ALA A 55 7.06 -9.83 -7.91
CA ALA A 55 7.19 -10.44 -9.23
C ALA A 55 8.65 -10.76 -9.59
N GLN A 56 9.59 -9.85 -9.30
CA GLN A 56 11.02 -10.07 -9.52
C GLN A 56 11.59 -11.21 -8.67
N ALA A 57 11.04 -11.41 -7.47
CA ALA A 57 11.43 -12.49 -6.57
C ALA A 57 10.66 -13.80 -6.81
N GLY A 58 9.75 -13.86 -7.80
CA GLY A 58 8.89 -15.02 -8.04
C GLY A 58 7.88 -15.31 -6.92
N LEU A 59 7.45 -14.28 -6.19
CA LEU A 59 6.53 -14.38 -5.06
C LEU A 59 5.14 -13.84 -5.40
N GLU A 60 4.12 -14.52 -4.87
CA GLU A 60 2.73 -14.08 -4.97
C GLU A 60 2.35 -13.15 -3.81
N VAL A 61 1.75 -12.01 -4.14
CA VAL A 61 1.24 -11.00 -3.19
C VAL A 61 -0.19 -10.59 -3.54
N PRO A 62 -1.15 -11.53 -3.54
CA PRO A 62 -2.49 -11.31 -4.09
C PRO A 62 -3.21 -10.12 -3.43
N THR A 63 -3.07 -9.93 -2.12
CA THR A 63 -3.68 -8.79 -1.41
C THR A 63 -3.16 -7.44 -1.91
N ASN A 64 -1.83 -7.28 -2.05
CA ASN A 64 -1.26 -6.04 -2.57
C ASN A 64 -1.68 -5.79 -4.03
N ARG A 65 -1.75 -6.86 -4.84
CA ARG A 65 -2.21 -6.78 -6.23
C ARG A 65 -3.66 -6.32 -6.31
N THR A 66 -4.53 -6.85 -5.46
CA THR A 66 -5.94 -6.47 -5.40
C THR A 66 -6.09 -5.00 -4.96
N LEU A 67 -5.44 -4.60 -3.88
CA LEU A 67 -5.51 -3.21 -3.39
C LEU A 67 -5.00 -2.21 -4.42
N THR A 68 -3.85 -2.50 -5.05
CA THR A 68 -3.29 -1.66 -6.12
C THR A 68 -4.27 -1.53 -7.30
N THR A 69 -4.87 -2.64 -7.73
CA THR A 69 -5.83 -2.65 -8.83
C THR A 69 -7.09 -1.84 -8.51
N LEU A 70 -7.63 -1.98 -7.29
CA LEU A 70 -8.83 -1.26 -6.88
C LEU A 70 -8.61 0.26 -6.87
N VAL A 71 -7.50 0.72 -6.29
CA VAL A 71 -7.21 2.17 -6.24
C VAL A 71 -6.90 2.72 -7.64
N ARG A 72 -6.12 2.01 -8.46
CA ARG A 72 -5.92 2.40 -9.88
C ARG A 72 -7.24 2.46 -10.66
N THR A 73 -8.17 1.56 -10.38
CA THR A 73 -9.49 1.55 -11.04
C THR A 73 -10.32 2.74 -10.59
N TRP A 74 -10.28 3.08 -9.30
CA TRP A 74 -10.90 4.27 -8.76
C TRP A 74 -10.30 5.55 -9.39
N GLU A 75 -8.97 5.67 -9.45
CA GLU A 75 -8.28 6.83 -10.08
C GLU A 75 -8.73 7.01 -11.54
N ARG A 76 -8.79 5.94 -12.33
CA ARG A 76 -9.30 5.97 -13.71
C ARG A 76 -10.76 6.40 -13.79
N GLY A 77 -11.59 5.98 -12.83
CA GLY A 77 -13.00 6.38 -12.75
C GLY A 77 -13.18 7.86 -12.43
N CYS A 78 -12.18 8.49 -11.79
CA CYS A 78 -12.10 9.92 -11.51
C CYS A 78 -11.29 10.70 -12.57
N ASP A 79 -10.94 10.09 -13.71
CA ASP A 79 -10.11 10.67 -14.77
C ASP A 79 -8.70 11.14 -14.32
N LEU A 80 -8.19 10.56 -13.23
CA LEU A 80 -6.84 10.82 -12.71
C LEU A 80 -5.83 9.97 -13.48
N ARG A 81 -4.83 10.63 -14.09
CA ARG A 81 -3.79 10.00 -14.93
C ARG A 81 -2.47 9.84 -14.22
#